data_AF-A0A918P4T2-F1
#
_entry.id   AF-A0A918P4T2-F1
#
_cell.length_a   1.000
_cell.length_b   1.000
_cell.length_c   1.000
_cell.angle_alpha   90.00
_cell.angle_beta   90.00
_cell.angle_gamma   90.00
#
_symmetry.space_group_name_H-M   'P 1'
#
loop_
_entity.id
_entity.type
_entity.pdbx_description
1 polymer ?
#
loop_
_entity_poly.entity_id
_entity_poly.type
_entity_poly.pdbx_seq_one_letter_code
_entity_poly.pdbx_strand_id
1 'polypeptide(L)'
;MNSDTHAIRQQAVQRLAALQRRFDELGADILRLDGQIALQQRRAALAEAAVARFQRLMEAHFIAPAALQDKQAEWLDQQERLGELQLARSAAGRDRDSAAADLADQRIQMQRDLASAGRDVARLEQDLAENEARRRILIRAPHAGTLSALTATVGQTVTTTQTLASLVPQGSPLEAELYAPSQATGFIKPGMTVLLRYPAYPYQKFGPFRGVVREISSGALSAEELSPLGVRGAAYGSEPVYRIRVRLERQEVLAYGRAHALKSGMRVEASVQLETRRLYEWVLDPLYSVGGKV
;
A
#
# COMPACT_ATOMS: atom_id res chain seq x y z
N MET A 1 16.03 2.86 25.10
CA MET A 1 15.85 1.91 23.99
C MET A 1 17.15 1.54 23.27
N ASN A 2 18.12 2.45 23.03
CA ASN A 2 19.44 2.03 22.50
C ASN A 2 20.31 1.23 23.50
N SER A 3 20.17 1.46 24.80
CA SER A 3 20.93 0.73 25.84
C SER A 3 20.74 -0.78 25.78
N ASP A 4 19.50 -1.23 25.55
CA ASP A 4 19.12 -2.63 25.72
C ASP A 4 19.55 -3.46 24.51
N THR A 5 19.52 -2.87 23.31
CA THR A 5 20.03 -3.50 22.08
C THR A 5 21.55 -3.64 22.09
N HIS A 6 22.27 -2.66 22.65
CA HIS A 6 23.71 -2.78 22.87
C HIS A 6 24.05 -3.88 23.88
N ALA A 7 23.29 -3.99 24.98
CA ALA A 7 23.47 -5.03 25.99
C ALA A 7 23.23 -6.44 25.43
N ILE A 8 22.14 -6.65 24.68
CA ILE A 8 21.83 -7.95 24.05
C ILE A 8 22.91 -8.35 23.05
N ARG A 9 23.39 -7.41 22.23
CA ARG A 9 24.47 -7.67 21.25
C ARG A 9 25.78 -8.02 21.95
N GLN A 10 26.13 -7.30 23.01
CA GLN A 10 27.32 -7.60 23.80
C GLN A 10 27.21 -8.98 24.46
N GLN A 11 26.05 -9.33 25.04
CA GLN A 11 25.82 -10.63 25.64
C GLN A 11 25.93 -11.77 24.61
N ALA A 12 25.39 -11.60 23.40
CA ALA A 12 25.50 -12.59 22.32
C ALA A 12 26.96 -12.81 21.87
N VAL A 13 27.73 -11.73 21.71
CA VAL A 13 29.16 -11.80 21.36
C VAL A 13 29.96 -12.46 22.48
N GLN A 14 29.71 -12.11 23.73
CA GLN A 14 30.36 -12.74 24.88
C GLN A 14 30.07 -14.23 24.96
N ARG A 15 28.82 -14.64 24.73
CA ARG A 15 28.40 -16.05 24.71
C ARG A 15 29.10 -16.83 23.61
N LEU A 16 29.17 -16.28 22.40
CA LEU A 16 29.88 -16.91 21.27
C LEU A 16 31.37 -17.04 21.54
N ALA A 17 31.99 -16.01 22.12
CA ALA A 17 33.40 -16.04 22.52
C ALA A 17 33.67 -17.06 23.64
N ALA A 18 32.73 -17.25 24.58
CA ALA A 18 32.85 -18.27 25.61
C ALA A 18 32.76 -19.70 25.02
N LEU A 19 31.80 -19.95 24.12
CA LEU A 19 31.67 -21.24 23.44
C LEU A 19 32.90 -21.55 22.56
N GLN A 20 33.43 -20.54 21.86
CA GLN A 20 34.64 -20.70 21.04
C GLN A 20 35.85 -21.05 21.90
N ARG A 21 36.06 -20.34 23.02
CA ARG A 21 37.13 -20.67 23.97
C ARG A 21 37.01 -22.10 24.50
N ARG A 22 35.81 -22.52 24.90
CA ARG A 22 35.57 -23.90 25.36
C ARG A 22 35.92 -24.94 24.28
N PHE A 23 35.55 -24.68 23.02
CA PHE A 23 35.88 -25.58 21.91
C PHE A 23 37.39 -25.68 21.67
N ASP A 24 38.10 -24.54 21.74
CA ASP A 24 39.55 -24.48 21.55
C ASP A 24 40.29 -25.15 22.72
N GLU A 25 39.85 -24.93 23.96
CA GLU A 25 40.36 -25.58 25.18
C GLU A 25 40.22 -27.11 25.10
N LEU A 26 39.02 -27.61 24.74
CA LEU A 26 38.80 -29.05 24.53
C LEU A 26 39.67 -29.62 23.40
N GLY A 27 39.94 -28.82 22.36
CA GLY A 27 40.88 -29.21 21.30
C GLY A 27 42.31 -29.38 21.82
N ALA A 28 42.78 -28.44 22.65
CA ALA A 28 44.10 -28.53 23.29
C ALA A 28 44.20 -29.73 24.25
N ASP A 29 43.11 -30.04 24.97
CA ASP A 29 43.04 -31.19 25.86
C ASP A 29 43.13 -32.52 25.12
N ILE A 30 42.43 -32.66 23.99
CA ILE A 30 42.54 -33.83 23.12
C ILE A 30 43.98 -34.01 22.63
N LEU A 31 44.65 -32.93 22.17
CA LEU A 31 46.04 -33.01 21.72
C LEU A 31 47.00 -33.48 22.83
N ARG A 32 46.78 -33.00 24.06
CA ARG A 32 47.54 -33.42 25.23
C ARG A 32 47.31 -34.89 25.58
N LEU A 33 46.05 -35.35 25.54
CA LEU A 33 45.69 -36.76 25.73
C LEU A 33 46.28 -37.65 24.64
N ASP A 34 46.22 -37.24 23.37
CA ASP A 34 46.81 -37.98 22.25
C ASP A 34 48.33 -38.15 22.44
N GLY A 35 49.03 -37.14 22.96
CA GLY A 35 50.44 -37.23 23.33
C GLY A 35 50.70 -38.22 24.47
N GLN A 36 49.86 -38.24 25.51
CA GLN A 36 49.95 -39.19 26.62
C GLN A 36 49.68 -40.63 26.15
N ILE A 37 48.66 -40.82 25.31
CA ILE A 37 48.34 -42.11 24.67
C ILE A 37 49.53 -42.62 23.88
N ALA A 38 50.15 -41.77 23.04
CA ALA A 38 51.31 -42.17 22.24
C ALA A 38 52.50 -42.62 23.11
N LEU A 39 52.75 -41.94 24.23
CA LEU A 39 53.79 -42.36 25.18
C LEU A 39 53.43 -43.67 25.88
N GLN A 40 52.17 -43.81 26.30
CA GLN A 40 51.70 -45.01 27.01
C GLN A 40 51.69 -46.24 26.08
N GLN A 41 51.32 -46.07 24.81
CA GLN A 41 51.43 -47.11 23.78
C GLN A 41 52.86 -47.62 23.63
N ARG A 42 53.86 -46.72 23.62
CA ARG A 42 55.27 -47.11 23.59
C ARG A 42 55.67 -47.90 24.82
N ARG A 43 55.18 -47.53 26.02
CA ARG A 43 55.45 -48.26 27.27
C ARG A 43 54.81 -49.66 27.26
N ALA A 44 53.56 -49.77 26.81
CA ALA A 44 52.88 -51.05 26.65
C ALA A 44 53.62 -51.97 25.66
N ALA A 45 54.07 -51.44 24.52
CA ALA A 45 54.84 -52.21 23.54
C ALA A 45 56.21 -52.69 24.09
N LEU A 46 56.90 -51.85 24.89
CA LEU A 46 58.13 -52.26 25.56
C LEU A 46 57.89 -53.35 26.62
N ALA A 47 56.80 -53.26 27.38
CA ALA A 47 56.38 -54.28 28.34
C ALA A 47 56.03 -55.60 27.63
N GLU A 48 55.32 -55.55 26.51
CA GLU A 48 55.01 -56.71 25.67
C GLU A 48 56.28 -57.40 25.15
N ALA A 49 57.23 -56.62 24.63
CA ALA A 49 58.52 -57.14 24.19
C ALA A 49 59.33 -57.75 25.36
N ALA A 50 59.19 -57.22 26.57
CA ALA A 50 59.78 -57.80 27.77
C ALA A 50 59.14 -59.15 28.12
N VAL A 51 57.81 -59.26 28.11
CA VAL A 51 57.09 -60.52 28.32
C VAL A 51 57.56 -61.58 27.31
N ALA A 52 57.62 -61.25 26.02
CA ALA A 52 58.07 -62.18 24.98
C ALA A 52 59.53 -62.64 25.15
N ARG A 53 60.40 -61.77 25.66
CA ARG A 53 61.80 -62.15 25.99
C ARG A 53 61.86 -63.08 27.19
N PHE A 54 61.12 -62.80 28.25
CA PHE A 54 61.08 -63.64 29.45
C PHE A 54 60.45 -65.00 29.16
N GLN A 55 59.43 -65.06 28.30
CA GLN A 55 58.83 -66.32 27.87
C GLN A 55 59.84 -67.26 27.20
N ARG A 56 60.67 -66.73 26.28
CA ARG A 56 61.76 -67.50 25.65
C ARG A 56 62.81 -67.98 26.66
N LEU A 57 63.13 -67.18 27.68
CA LEU A 57 64.08 -67.58 28.73
C LEU A 57 63.51 -68.67 29.65
N MET A 58 62.19 -68.66 29.89
CA MET A 58 61.50 -69.69 30.66
C MET A 58 61.45 -71.02 29.89
N GLU A 59 61.15 -70.98 28.59
CA GLU A 59 61.17 -72.15 27.70
C GLU A 59 62.56 -72.81 27.69
N ALA A 60 63.62 -72.01 27.77
CA ALA A 60 65.00 -72.48 27.91
C ALA A 60 65.40 -72.80 29.38
N HIS A 61 64.44 -72.78 30.32
CA HIS A 61 64.57 -73.13 31.75
C HIS A 61 65.56 -72.26 32.56
N PHE A 62 65.81 -71.03 32.12
CA PHE A 62 66.74 -70.10 32.79
C PHE A 62 66.09 -69.20 33.84
N ILE A 63 64.76 -69.17 33.95
CA ILE A 63 64.02 -68.32 34.91
C ILE A 63 62.85 -69.06 35.55
N ALA A 64 62.41 -68.60 36.73
CA ALA A 64 61.23 -69.12 37.41
C ALA A 64 59.92 -68.65 36.73
N PRO A 65 58.86 -69.49 36.68
CA PRO A 65 57.56 -69.12 36.11
C PRO A 65 56.94 -67.85 36.72
N ALA A 66 57.13 -67.63 38.03
CA ALA A 66 56.66 -66.43 38.72
C ALA A 66 57.21 -65.12 38.10
N ALA A 67 58.47 -65.11 37.63
CA ALA A 67 59.07 -63.93 37.01
C ALA A 67 58.42 -63.57 35.66
N LEU A 68 57.90 -64.55 34.93
CA LEU A 68 57.12 -64.30 33.72
C LEU A 68 55.74 -63.74 34.06
N GLN A 69 55.09 -64.30 35.10
CA GLN A 69 53.79 -63.82 35.58
C GLN A 69 53.84 -62.36 36.04
N ASP A 70 54.89 -61.96 36.77
CA ASP A 70 55.10 -60.57 37.18
C ASP A 70 55.19 -59.62 35.97
N LYS A 71 55.88 -60.03 34.89
CA LYS A 71 55.98 -59.23 33.67
C LYS A 71 54.68 -59.18 32.87
N GLN A 72 53.90 -60.26 32.89
CA GLN A 72 52.56 -60.28 32.30
C GLN A 72 51.61 -59.33 33.04
N ALA A 73 51.63 -59.35 34.37
CA ALA A 73 50.86 -58.40 35.19
C ALA A 73 51.26 -56.94 34.89
N GLU A 74 52.57 -56.65 34.82
CA GLU A 74 53.06 -55.31 34.47
C GLU A 74 52.58 -54.85 33.07
N TRP A 75 52.58 -55.73 32.08
CA TRP A 75 52.04 -55.42 30.74
C TRP A 75 50.53 -55.16 30.76
N LEU A 76 49.76 -55.96 31.50
CA LEU A 76 48.32 -55.76 31.66
C LEU A 76 48.01 -54.41 32.34
N ASP A 77 48.76 -54.03 33.37
CA ASP A 77 48.64 -52.71 34.01
C ASP A 77 48.93 -51.57 33.01
N GLN A 78 49.90 -51.74 32.10
CA GLN A 78 50.15 -50.73 31.06
C GLN A 78 49.01 -50.64 30.04
N GLN A 79 48.37 -51.77 29.71
CA GLN A 79 47.23 -51.84 28.80
C GLN A 79 45.97 -51.22 29.42
N GLU A 80 45.71 -51.47 30.69
CA GLU A 80 44.58 -50.84 31.41
C GLU A 80 44.70 -49.32 31.38
N ARG A 81 45.87 -48.78 31.76
CA ARG A 81 46.16 -47.33 31.71
C ARG A 81 46.00 -46.75 30.30
N LEU A 82 46.38 -47.51 29.26
CA LEU A 82 46.16 -47.08 27.88
C LEU A 82 44.66 -47.00 27.55
N GLY A 83 43.88 -47.99 27.96
CA GLY A 83 42.43 -48.01 27.81
C GLY A 83 41.74 -46.83 28.51
N GLU A 84 42.16 -46.51 29.74
CA GLU A 84 41.66 -45.34 30.49
C GLU A 84 41.90 -44.03 29.73
N LEU A 85 43.12 -43.82 29.21
CA LEU A 85 43.45 -42.62 28.43
C LEU A 85 42.65 -42.55 27.13
N GLN A 86 42.44 -43.68 26.44
CA GLN A 86 41.63 -43.73 25.23
C GLN A 86 40.16 -43.41 25.49
N LEU A 87 39.60 -43.88 26.62
CA LEU A 87 38.25 -43.52 27.05
C LEU A 87 38.14 -42.03 27.38
N ALA A 88 39.11 -41.48 28.11
CA ALA A 88 39.16 -40.05 28.43
C ALA A 88 39.24 -39.19 27.16
N ARG A 89 40.07 -39.57 26.19
CA ARG A 89 40.18 -38.91 24.89
C ARG A 89 38.88 -38.98 24.08
N SER A 90 38.19 -40.12 24.12
CA SER A 90 36.90 -40.28 23.46
C SER A 90 35.80 -39.43 24.11
N ALA A 91 35.81 -39.29 25.43
CA ALA A 91 34.91 -38.41 26.16
C ALA A 91 35.15 -36.93 25.80
N ALA A 92 36.41 -36.48 25.85
CA ALA A 92 36.79 -35.12 25.43
C ALA A 92 36.41 -34.83 23.96
N GLY A 93 36.52 -35.84 23.08
CA GLY A 93 36.04 -35.75 21.70
C GLY A 93 34.55 -35.46 21.60
N ARG A 94 33.71 -36.22 22.32
CA ARG A 94 32.26 -35.98 22.36
C ARG A 94 31.91 -34.59 22.91
N ASP A 95 32.61 -34.15 23.95
CA ASP A 95 32.40 -32.82 24.53
C ASP A 95 32.77 -31.71 23.53
N ARG A 96 33.84 -31.91 22.75
CA ARG A 96 34.25 -30.96 21.71
C ARG A 96 33.23 -30.90 20.57
N ASP A 97 32.71 -32.04 20.14
CA ASP A 97 31.68 -32.11 19.10
C ASP A 97 30.37 -31.45 19.57
N SER A 98 29.99 -31.64 20.83
CA SER A 98 28.87 -30.92 21.45
C SER A 98 29.10 -29.40 21.45
N ALA A 99 30.30 -28.94 21.85
CA ALA A 99 30.63 -27.52 21.82
C ALA A 99 30.63 -26.94 20.38
N ALA A 100 30.99 -27.74 19.38
CA ALA A 100 30.93 -27.35 17.98
C ALA A 100 29.48 -27.18 17.48
N ALA A 101 28.59 -28.09 17.87
CA ALA A 101 27.16 -28.01 17.57
C ALA A 101 26.54 -26.75 18.23
N ASP A 102 26.84 -26.50 19.50
CA ASP A 102 26.38 -25.30 20.21
C ASP A 102 26.84 -24.00 19.51
N LEU A 103 28.08 -23.97 19.01
CA LEU A 103 28.60 -22.84 18.23
C LEU A 103 27.84 -22.63 16.91
N ALA A 104 27.54 -23.71 16.20
CA ALA A 104 26.80 -23.65 14.94
C ALA A 104 25.37 -23.15 15.17
N ASP A 105 24.69 -23.70 16.19
CA ASP A 105 23.33 -23.30 16.56
C ASP A 105 23.25 -21.83 16.97
N GLN A 106 24.21 -21.36 17.79
CA GLN A 106 24.28 -19.97 18.20
C GLN A 106 24.50 -19.03 16.99
N ARG A 107 25.32 -19.43 16.01
CA ARG A 107 25.52 -18.66 14.77
C ARG A 107 24.25 -18.58 13.94
N ILE A 108 23.53 -19.69 13.80
CA ILE A 108 22.25 -19.74 13.08
C ILE A 108 21.20 -18.87 13.78
N GLN A 109 21.13 -18.90 15.11
CA GLN A 109 20.24 -18.01 15.88
C GLN A 109 20.57 -16.54 15.62
N MET A 110 21.84 -16.13 15.71
CA MET A 110 22.25 -14.74 15.43
C MET A 110 21.89 -14.30 14.01
N GLN A 111 22.06 -15.16 13.01
CA GLN A 111 21.66 -14.86 11.63
C GLN A 111 20.14 -14.65 11.49
N ARG A 112 19.34 -15.48 12.18
CA ARG A 112 17.88 -15.32 12.21
C ARG A 112 17.46 -14.03 12.89
N ASP A 113 18.10 -13.67 14.00
CA ASP A 113 17.82 -12.45 14.74
C ASP A 113 18.16 -11.20 13.90
N LEU A 114 19.31 -11.22 13.21
CA LEU A 114 19.69 -10.14 12.28
C LEU A 114 18.70 -10.01 11.12
N ALA A 115 18.26 -11.12 10.53
CA ALA A 115 17.27 -11.09 9.46
C ALA A 115 15.91 -10.57 9.96
N SER A 116 15.52 -10.92 11.19
CA SER A 116 14.29 -10.41 11.81
C SER A 116 14.37 -8.90 12.05
N ALA A 117 15.45 -8.44 12.69
CA ALA A 117 15.67 -7.02 12.95
C ALA A 117 15.71 -6.20 11.64
N GLY A 118 16.29 -6.74 10.57
CA GLY A 118 16.28 -6.09 9.26
C GLY A 118 14.87 -5.93 8.68
N ARG A 119 14.00 -6.93 8.86
CA ARG A 119 12.57 -6.82 8.47
C ARG A 119 11.83 -5.80 9.31
N ASP A 120 12.11 -5.73 10.61
CA ASP A 120 11.48 -4.76 11.51
C ASP A 120 11.89 -3.33 11.16
N VAL A 121 13.16 -3.09 10.83
CA VAL A 121 13.64 -1.79 10.34
C VAL A 121 12.94 -1.40 9.05
N ALA A 122 12.90 -2.28 8.05
CA ALA A 122 12.22 -2.00 6.78
C ALA A 122 10.73 -1.68 6.97
N ARG A 123 10.06 -2.39 7.89
CA ARG A 123 8.67 -2.10 8.26
C ARG A 123 8.52 -0.73 8.90
N LEU A 124 9.37 -0.40 9.87
CA LEU A 124 9.34 0.91 10.54
C LEU A 124 9.65 2.06 9.58
N GLU A 125 10.55 1.87 8.62
CA GLU A 125 10.83 2.85 7.57
C GLU A 125 9.62 3.07 6.66
N GLN A 126 8.92 2.00 6.28
CA GLN A 126 7.68 2.10 5.53
C GLN A 126 6.58 2.82 6.32
N ASP A 127 6.41 2.47 7.60
CA ASP A 127 5.44 3.12 8.50
C ASP A 127 5.76 4.61 8.65
N LEU A 128 7.04 4.98 8.76
CA LEU A 128 7.50 6.37 8.81
C LEU A 128 7.17 7.10 7.51
N ALA A 129 7.49 6.53 6.36
CA ALA A 129 7.21 7.14 5.06
C ALA A 129 5.70 7.34 4.84
N GLU A 130 4.88 6.36 5.23
CA GLU A 130 3.42 6.47 5.17
C GLU A 130 2.90 7.56 6.13
N ASN A 131 3.46 7.65 7.34
CA ASN A 131 3.11 8.69 8.29
C ASN A 131 3.48 10.09 7.78
N GLU A 132 4.67 10.24 7.20
CA GLU A 132 5.13 11.49 6.58
C GLU A 132 4.25 11.91 5.41
N ALA A 133 3.83 10.96 4.56
CA ALA A 133 2.89 11.21 3.47
C ALA A 133 1.52 11.70 3.98
N ARG A 134 1.08 11.20 5.13
CA ARG A 134 -0.18 11.60 5.79
C ARG A 134 -0.06 12.90 6.60
N ARG A 135 1.16 13.38 6.89
CA ARG A 135 1.39 14.54 7.77
C ARG A 135 0.80 15.83 7.23
N ARG A 136 0.75 16.01 5.91
CA ARG A 136 0.17 17.17 5.24
C ARG A 136 -0.54 16.74 3.96
N ILE A 137 -1.83 16.98 3.89
CA ILE A 137 -2.62 16.79 2.67
C ILE A 137 -2.68 18.13 1.94
N LEU A 138 -2.07 18.22 0.75
CA LEU A 138 -2.21 19.37 -0.13
C LEU A 138 -3.30 19.11 -1.16
N ILE A 139 -4.40 19.86 -1.05
CA ILE A 139 -5.47 19.85 -2.05
C ILE A 139 -5.15 20.94 -3.08
N ARG A 140 -4.86 20.51 -4.32
CA ARG A 140 -4.53 21.41 -5.44
C ARG A 140 -5.72 21.57 -6.37
N ALA A 141 -5.85 22.75 -6.97
CA ALA A 141 -6.84 22.96 -8.02
C ALA A 141 -6.49 22.09 -9.25
N PRO A 142 -7.45 21.34 -9.82
CA PRO A 142 -7.19 20.47 -10.97
C PRO A 142 -6.90 21.27 -12.25
N HIS A 143 -7.47 22.47 -12.38
CA HIS A 143 -7.30 23.38 -13.53
C HIS A 143 -7.26 24.84 -13.07
N ALA A 144 -6.82 25.75 -13.95
CA ALA A 144 -6.93 27.19 -13.71
C ALA A 144 -8.41 27.63 -13.74
N GLY A 145 -8.80 28.48 -12.80
CA GLY A 145 -10.20 28.89 -12.66
C GLY A 145 -10.42 29.89 -11.53
N THR A 146 -11.67 30.33 -11.40
CA THR A 146 -12.12 31.23 -10.32
C THR A 146 -12.90 30.42 -9.29
N LEU A 147 -12.61 30.65 -8.01
CA LEU A 147 -13.29 29.97 -6.91
C LEU A 147 -14.69 30.55 -6.73
N SER A 148 -15.72 29.73 -6.92
CA SER A 148 -17.14 30.14 -6.84
C SER A 148 -17.65 30.16 -5.41
N ALA A 149 -17.27 29.15 -4.63
CA ALA A 149 -17.66 28.99 -3.24
C ALA A 149 -16.52 28.35 -2.44
N LEU A 150 -16.25 28.88 -1.25
CA LEU A 150 -15.35 28.29 -0.26
C LEU A 150 -16.18 27.95 0.97
N THR A 151 -16.38 26.65 1.22
CA THR A 151 -17.22 26.17 2.31
C THR A 151 -16.39 25.83 3.56
N ALA A 152 -15.09 25.58 3.39
CA ALA A 152 -14.18 25.21 4.48
C ALA A 152 -13.61 26.45 5.19
N THR A 153 -13.50 26.38 6.53
CA THR A 153 -12.89 27.42 7.37
C THR A 153 -11.61 26.93 8.05
N VAL A 154 -10.66 27.83 8.31
CA VAL A 154 -9.43 27.50 9.05
C VAL A 154 -9.77 27.00 10.46
N GLY A 155 -9.21 25.85 10.85
CA GLY A 155 -9.47 25.21 12.14
C GLY A 155 -10.68 24.28 12.17
N GLN A 156 -11.45 24.20 11.08
CA GLN A 156 -12.55 23.25 10.95
C GLN A 156 -12.02 21.84 10.66
N THR A 157 -12.46 20.85 11.44
CA THR A 157 -12.27 19.44 11.11
C THR A 157 -13.14 19.06 9.92
N VAL A 158 -12.54 18.45 8.90
CA VAL A 158 -13.23 18.07 7.64
C VAL A 158 -13.09 16.57 7.39
N THR A 159 -14.09 15.98 6.72
CA THR A 159 -14.09 14.57 6.31
C THR A 159 -13.81 14.42 4.82
N THR A 160 -13.49 13.21 4.36
CA THR A 160 -13.17 12.91 2.95
C THR A 160 -14.34 13.11 1.99
N THR A 161 -15.58 13.18 2.48
CA THR A 161 -16.80 13.35 1.68
C THR A 161 -17.30 14.78 1.63
N GLN A 162 -16.69 15.69 2.39
CA GLN A 162 -17.13 17.07 2.49
C GLN A 162 -16.55 17.92 1.35
N THR A 163 -17.42 18.60 0.60
CA THR A 163 -17.01 19.57 -0.41
C THR A 163 -16.38 20.80 0.26
N LEU A 164 -15.11 21.07 -0.04
CA LEU A 164 -14.36 22.19 0.54
C LEU A 164 -14.51 23.49 -0.28
N ALA A 165 -14.47 23.37 -1.60
CA ALA A 165 -14.57 24.49 -2.52
C ALA A 165 -15.18 24.08 -3.87
N SER A 166 -15.77 25.03 -4.58
CA SER A 166 -16.23 24.89 -5.96
C SER A 166 -15.41 25.80 -6.87
N LEU A 167 -14.88 25.26 -7.96
CA LEU A 167 -14.02 25.95 -8.91
C LEU A 167 -14.71 26.03 -10.28
N VAL A 168 -14.76 27.21 -10.87
CA VAL A 168 -15.22 27.42 -12.26
C VAL A 168 -13.98 27.57 -13.14
N PRO A 169 -13.74 26.66 -14.10
CA PRO A 169 -12.60 26.75 -15.01
C PRO A 169 -12.59 28.06 -15.80
N GLN A 170 -11.40 28.63 -15.98
CA GLN A 170 -11.23 29.86 -16.75
C GLN A 170 -11.44 29.56 -18.25
N GLY A 171 -12.19 30.41 -18.95
CA GLY A 171 -12.42 30.28 -20.39
C GLY A 171 -13.56 29.34 -20.80
N SER A 172 -14.33 28.79 -19.85
CA SER A 172 -15.56 28.06 -20.18
C SER A 172 -16.67 29.06 -20.54
N PRO A 173 -17.23 29.04 -21.76
CA PRO A 173 -18.38 29.88 -22.09
C PRO A 173 -19.58 29.45 -21.24
N LEU A 174 -20.39 30.41 -20.78
CA LEU A 174 -21.66 30.09 -20.14
C LEU A 174 -22.63 29.54 -21.18
N GLU A 175 -23.35 28.51 -20.77
CA GLU A 175 -24.47 27.92 -21.51
C GLU A 175 -25.74 28.11 -20.68
N ALA A 176 -26.87 28.29 -21.36
CA ALA A 176 -28.17 28.27 -20.71
C ALA A 176 -28.70 26.84 -20.70
N GLU A 177 -28.99 26.31 -19.50
CA GLU A 177 -29.73 25.07 -19.35
C GLU A 177 -31.23 25.39 -19.20
N LEU A 178 -32.02 24.94 -20.17
CA LEU A 178 -33.46 25.12 -20.24
C LEU A 178 -34.16 23.78 -20.03
N TYR A 179 -35.40 23.83 -19.53
CA TYR A 179 -36.22 22.66 -19.32
C TYR A 179 -37.53 22.82 -20.10
N ALA A 180 -37.87 21.83 -20.92
CA ALA A 180 -39.09 21.83 -21.73
C ALA A 180 -39.87 20.53 -21.50
N PRO A 181 -41.22 20.57 -21.51
CA PRO A 181 -42.03 19.37 -21.41
C PRO A 181 -41.83 18.47 -22.65
N SER A 182 -42.10 17.17 -22.48
CA SER A 182 -41.96 16.17 -23.56
C SER A 182 -42.66 16.60 -24.86
N GLN A 183 -43.88 17.15 -24.75
CA GLN A 183 -44.69 17.61 -25.89
C GLN A 183 -43.99 18.68 -26.74
N ALA A 184 -43.27 19.61 -26.11
CA ALA A 184 -42.56 20.67 -26.81
C ALA A 184 -41.20 20.19 -27.34
N THR A 185 -40.60 19.18 -26.71
CA THR A 185 -39.26 18.69 -27.04
C THR A 185 -39.19 18.02 -28.41
N GLY A 186 -40.27 17.35 -28.85
CA GLY A 186 -40.33 16.68 -30.15
C GLY A 186 -40.12 17.58 -31.37
N PHE A 187 -40.33 18.89 -31.21
CA PHE A 187 -40.20 19.89 -32.28
C PHE A 187 -38.92 20.72 -32.19
N ILE A 188 -38.17 20.61 -31.10
CA ILE A 188 -36.93 21.35 -30.89
C ILE A 188 -35.77 20.53 -31.48
N LYS A 189 -34.90 21.18 -32.24
CA LYS A 189 -33.73 20.55 -32.87
C LYS A 189 -32.45 21.32 -32.52
N PRO A 190 -31.31 20.63 -32.39
CA PRO A 190 -30.01 21.29 -32.37
C PRO A 190 -29.85 22.23 -33.57
N GLY A 191 -29.30 23.42 -33.33
CA GLY A 191 -29.15 24.49 -34.32
C GLY A 191 -30.29 25.52 -34.37
N MET A 192 -31.43 25.27 -33.70
CA MET A 192 -32.51 26.26 -33.65
C MET A 192 -32.10 27.51 -32.86
N THR A 193 -32.51 28.67 -33.37
CA THR A 193 -32.34 29.95 -32.67
C THR A 193 -33.41 30.08 -31.59
N VAL A 194 -32.98 30.43 -30.38
CA VAL A 194 -33.86 30.64 -29.23
C VAL A 194 -33.68 32.06 -28.70
N LEU A 195 -34.80 32.67 -28.31
CA LEU A 195 -34.80 33.99 -27.70
C LEU A 195 -34.74 33.84 -26.18
N LEU A 196 -33.66 34.32 -25.59
CA LEU A 196 -33.38 34.27 -24.17
C LEU A 196 -33.74 35.61 -23.51
N ARG A 197 -34.37 35.53 -22.34
CA ARG A 197 -34.79 36.67 -21.52
C ARG A 197 -34.25 36.46 -20.12
N TYR A 198 -33.47 37.42 -19.63
CA TYR A 198 -32.96 37.40 -18.25
C TYR A 198 -33.87 38.27 -17.39
N PRO A 199 -34.56 37.74 -16.36
CA PRO A 199 -35.39 38.56 -15.48
C PRO A 199 -34.64 39.70 -14.79
N ALA A 200 -33.33 39.52 -14.58
CA ALA A 200 -32.43 40.55 -14.04
C ALA A 200 -32.21 41.74 -15.01
N TYR A 201 -32.48 41.56 -16.30
CA TYR A 201 -32.34 42.57 -17.36
C TYR A 201 -33.62 42.63 -18.19
N PRO A 202 -34.63 43.42 -17.77
CA PRO A 202 -35.93 43.45 -18.43
C PRO A 202 -35.84 43.72 -19.94
N TYR A 203 -36.37 42.80 -20.74
CA TYR A 203 -36.30 42.82 -22.21
C TYR A 203 -36.92 44.09 -22.83
N GLN A 204 -37.86 44.73 -22.12
CA GLN A 204 -38.50 45.99 -22.52
C GLN A 204 -37.48 47.12 -22.70
N LYS A 205 -36.33 47.04 -22.03
CA LYS A 205 -35.26 48.05 -22.09
C LYS A 205 -34.01 47.58 -22.84
N PHE A 206 -33.77 46.27 -22.91
CA PHE A 206 -32.50 45.71 -23.41
C PHE A 206 -32.67 44.75 -24.61
N GLY A 207 -33.90 44.53 -25.07
CA GLY A 207 -34.19 43.62 -26.18
C GLY A 207 -34.06 42.14 -25.80
N PRO A 208 -34.42 41.23 -26.71
CA PRO A 208 -34.23 39.80 -26.51
C PRO A 208 -32.78 39.39 -26.82
N PHE A 209 -32.23 38.49 -26.01
CA PHE A 209 -30.93 37.86 -26.28
C PHE A 209 -31.12 36.65 -27.17
N ARG A 210 -30.11 36.30 -27.96
CA ARG A 210 -30.16 35.14 -28.85
C ARG A 210 -29.21 34.06 -28.36
N GLY A 211 -29.65 32.82 -28.52
CA GLY A 211 -28.84 31.63 -28.32
C GLY A 211 -29.17 30.59 -29.38
N VAL A 212 -28.32 29.58 -29.48
CA VAL A 212 -28.52 28.45 -30.39
C VAL A 212 -28.57 27.17 -29.60
N VAL A 213 -29.60 26.34 -29.85
CA VAL A 213 -29.70 25.01 -29.22
C VAL A 213 -28.48 24.20 -29.61
N ARG A 214 -27.69 23.77 -28.63
CA ARG A 214 -26.52 22.92 -28.82
C ARG A 214 -26.89 21.45 -28.76
N GLU A 215 -27.65 21.09 -27.73
CA GLU A 215 -27.94 19.70 -27.41
C GLU A 215 -29.28 19.60 -26.68
N ILE A 216 -29.96 18.48 -26.88
CA ILE A 216 -31.17 18.08 -26.16
C ILE A 216 -30.85 16.74 -25.50
N SER A 217 -31.04 16.65 -24.19
CA SER A 217 -30.85 15.40 -23.43
C SER A 217 -31.76 14.31 -23.98
N SER A 218 -31.24 13.09 -24.16
CA SER A 218 -32.05 11.93 -24.56
C SER A 218 -32.92 11.39 -23.41
N GLY A 219 -32.49 11.59 -22.17
CA GLY A 219 -33.21 11.19 -20.97
C GLY A 219 -34.13 12.30 -20.46
N ALA A 220 -35.35 11.91 -20.08
CA ALA A 220 -36.28 12.80 -19.40
C ALA A 220 -35.98 12.83 -17.90
N LEU A 221 -36.15 14.00 -17.29
CA LEU A 221 -35.96 14.24 -15.87
C LEU A 221 -37.32 14.29 -15.18
N SER A 222 -37.43 13.58 -14.07
CA SER A 222 -38.58 13.61 -13.17
C SER A 222 -38.55 14.84 -12.25
N ALA A 223 -39.70 15.18 -11.65
CA ALA A 223 -39.80 16.33 -10.73
C ALA A 223 -38.88 16.21 -9.49
N GLU A 224 -38.57 14.99 -9.07
CA GLU A 224 -37.67 14.69 -7.94
C GLU A 224 -36.22 15.04 -8.27
N GLU A 225 -35.78 14.81 -9.51
CA GLU A 225 -34.43 15.13 -10.00
C GLU A 225 -34.22 16.63 -10.25
N LEU A 226 -35.30 17.38 -10.48
CA LEU A 226 -35.28 18.84 -10.68
C LEU A 226 -35.18 19.64 -9.37
N SER A 227 -35.62 19.06 -8.25
CA SER A 227 -35.66 19.69 -6.94
C SER A 227 -34.29 20.22 -6.45
N PRO A 228 -33.17 19.46 -6.54
CA PRO A 228 -31.85 19.97 -6.16
C PRO A 228 -31.29 21.05 -7.09
N LEU A 229 -31.86 21.23 -8.29
CA LEU A 229 -31.41 22.22 -9.29
C LEU A 229 -32.12 23.58 -9.15
N GLY A 230 -33.01 23.73 -8.15
CA GLY A 230 -33.77 24.97 -7.93
C GLY A 230 -34.81 25.27 -9.01
N VAL A 231 -35.11 24.30 -9.88
CA VAL A 231 -36.14 24.40 -10.91
C VAL A 231 -37.46 24.01 -10.25
N ARG A 232 -38.41 24.96 -10.15
CA ARG A 232 -39.72 24.68 -9.57
C ARG A 232 -40.52 23.74 -10.48
N GLY A 233 -40.59 22.46 -10.11
CA GLY A 233 -41.43 21.46 -10.79
C GLY A 233 -42.92 21.83 -10.85
N ALA A 234 -43.37 22.77 -10.01
CA ALA A 234 -44.73 23.31 -10.03
C ALA A 234 -45.15 23.96 -11.36
N ALA A 235 -44.20 24.36 -12.22
CA ALA A 235 -44.51 24.98 -13.51
C ALA A 235 -44.95 23.97 -14.60
N TYR A 236 -44.65 22.68 -14.45
CA TYR A 236 -44.83 21.68 -15.51
C TYR A 236 -45.72 20.49 -15.10
N GLY A 237 -46.34 20.53 -13.92
CA GLY A 237 -47.10 19.37 -13.40
C GLY A 237 -46.20 18.14 -13.25
N SER A 238 -46.75 16.95 -12.97
CA SER A 238 -45.96 15.71 -12.86
C SER A 238 -45.42 15.21 -14.22
N GLU A 239 -45.31 16.07 -15.24
CA GLU A 239 -44.86 15.69 -16.57
C GLU A 239 -43.33 15.62 -16.63
N PRO A 240 -42.76 14.61 -17.31
CA PRO A 240 -41.32 14.51 -17.52
C PRO A 240 -40.82 15.64 -18.42
N VAL A 241 -39.73 16.30 -18.02
CA VAL A 241 -39.11 17.41 -18.76
C VAL A 241 -37.76 16.98 -19.35
N TYR A 242 -37.41 17.55 -20.49
CA TYR A 242 -36.13 17.34 -21.13
C TYR A 242 -35.24 18.56 -20.96
N ARG A 243 -33.96 18.30 -20.68
CA ARG A 243 -32.94 19.35 -20.56
C ARG A 243 -32.42 19.74 -21.95
N ILE A 244 -32.43 21.04 -22.24
CA ILE A 244 -31.97 21.63 -23.49
C ILE A 244 -30.81 22.57 -23.17
N ARG A 245 -29.64 22.31 -23.75
CA ARG A 245 -28.46 23.18 -23.63
C ARG A 245 -28.41 24.16 -24.77
N VAL A 246 -28.28 25.44 -24.43
CA VAL A 246 -28.24 26.53 -25.39
C VAL A 246 -26.93 27.28 -25.26
N ARG A 247 -26.20 27.38 -26.37
CA ARG A 247 -25.01 28.22 -26.46
C ARG A 247 -25.45 29.67 -26.61
N LEU A 248 -24.96 30.53 -25.71
CA LEU A 248 -25.22 31.97 -25.75
C LEU A 248 -24.41 32.61 -26.89
N GLU A 249 -25.02 33.50 -27.68
CA GLU A 249 -24.29 34.27 -28.70
C GLU A 249 -23.37 35.32 -28.07
N ARG A 250 -23.75 35.84 -26.89
CA ARG A 250 -22.98 36.82 -26.13
C ARG A 250 -22.92 36.41 -24.67
N GLN A 251 -21.74 36.55 -24.06
CA GLN A 251 -21.49 36.26 -22.64
C GLN A 251 -21.76 37.49 -21.74
N GLU A 252 -22.18 38.60 -22.33
CA GLU A 252 -22.37 39.88 -21.67
C GLU A 252 -23.67 40.55 -22.12
N VAL A 253 -24.26 41.32 -21.21
CA VAL A 253 -25.46 42.13 -21.42
C VAL A 253 -25.08 43.60 -21.41
N LEU A 254 -25.45 44.34 -22.44
CA LEU A 254 -25.28 45.80 -22.47
C LEU A 254 -26.44 46.46 -21.72
N ALA A 255 -26.20 46.85 -20.47
CA ALA A 255 -27.18 47.56 -19.65
C ALA A 255 -26.65 48.95 -19.27
N TYR A 256 -27.48 49.99 -19.45
CA TYR A 256 -27.14 51.38 -19.09
C TYR A 256 -25.79 51.88 -19.67
N GLY A 257 -25.47 51.47 -20.90
CA GLY A 257 -24.23 51.85 -21.57
C GLY A 257 -22.96 51.13 -21.10
N ARG A 258 -23.08 50.16 -20.18
CA ARG A 258 -21.96 49.32 -19.72
C ARG A 258 -22.22 47.85 -20.02
N ALA A 259 -21.18 47.14 -20.44
CA ALA A 259 -21.24 45.69 -20.62
C ALA A 259 -21.14 45.02 -19.23
N HIS A 260 -22.14 44.22 -18.89
CA HIS A 260 -22.18 43.42 -17.68
C HIS A 260 -22.04 41.94 -18.04
N ALA A 261 -21.00 41.29 -17.53
CA ALA A 261 -20.82 39.85 -17.71
C ALA A 261 -21.97 39.06 -17.04
N LEU A 262 -22.47 38.07 -17.77
CA LEU A 262 -23.42 37.10 -17.21
C LEU A 262 -22.73 36.27 -16.12
N LYS A 263 -23.49 35.85 -15.11
CA LYS A 263 -23.00 35.04 -13.98
C LYS A 263 -23.66 33.67 -13.99
N SER A 264 -22.90 32.65 -13.59
CA SER A 264 -23.47 31.32 -13.35
C SER A 264 -24.56 31.39 -12.26
N GLY A 265 -25.63 30.62 -12.43
CA GLY A 265 -26.79 30.61 -11.53
C GLY A 265 -27.86 31.67 -11.80
N MET A 266 -27.69 32.53 -12.81
CA MET A 266 -28.75 33.45 -13.22
C MET A 266 -29.94 32.71 -13.83
N ARG A 267 -31.16 33.16 -13.51
CA ARG A 267 -32.38 32.66 -14.16
C ARG A 267 -32.49 33.17 -15.58
N VAL A 268 -32.99 32.32 -16.47
CA VAL A 268 -33.24 32.64 -17.87
C VAL A 268 -34.56 32.02 -18.30
N GLU A 269 -35.35 32.78 -19.05
CA GLU A 269 -36.56 32.32 -19.72
C GLU A 269 -36.25 32.26 -21.21
N ALA A 270 -36.77 31.24 -21.89
CA ALA A 270 -36.54 31.06 -23.30
C ALA A 270 -37.85 30.96 -24.07
N SER A 271 -37.87 31.53 -25.26
CA SER A 271 -38.94 31.33 -26.24
C SER A 271 -38.34 30.72 -27.49
N VAL A 272 -38.82 29.54 -27.86
CA VAL A 272 -38.44 28.84 -29.08
C VAL A 272 -39.54 29.04 -30.11
N GLN A 273 -39.19 29.46 -31.30
CA GLN A 273 -40.15 29.60 -32.39
C GLN A 273 -40.29 28.24 -33.10
N LEU A 274 -41.35 27.50 -32.78
CA LEU A 274 -41.56 26.12 -33.26
C LEU A 274 -42.18 26.08 -34.66
N GLU A 275 -43.11 26.98 -34.98
CA GLU A 275 -43.76 27.08 -36.29
C GLU A 275 -44.05 28.54 -36.67
N THR A 276 -43.91 28.86 -37.94
CA THR A 276 -44.49 30.07 -38.55
C THR A 276 -45.77 29.66 -39.27
N ARG A 277 -46.90 29.74 -38.57
CA ARG A 277 -48.21 29.54 -39.20
C ARG A 277 -48.61 30.79 -39.96
N ARG A 278 -49.14 30.62 -41.17
CA ARG A 278 -49.71 31.74 -41.91
C ARG A 278 -51.12 32.00 -41.39
N LEU A 279 -51.51 33.27 -41.28
CA LEU A 279 -52.76 33.66 -40.60
C LEU A 279 -54.01 32.96 -41.16
N TYR A 280 -53.99 32.60 -42.45
CA TYR A 280 -55.07 31.88 -43.12
C TYR A 280 -55.20 30.40 -42.70
N GLU A 281 -54.12 29.75 -42.26
CA GLU A 281 -54.15 28.36 -41.78
C GLU A 281 -54.86 28.27 -40.42
N TRP A 282 -54.71 29.30 -39.57
CA TRP A 282 -55.35 29.37 -38.26
C TRP A 282 -56.88 29.52 -38.34
N VAL A 283 -57.38 30.22 -39.36
CA VAL A 283 -58.83 30.41 -39.58
C VAL A 283 -59.51 29.13 -40.10
N LEU A 284 -58.78 28.25 -40.79
CA LEU A 284 -59.31 27.04 -41.40
C LEU A 284 -59.13 25.78 -40.53
N ASP A 285 -58.36 25.85 -39.44
CA ASP A 285 -58.18 24.74 -38.47
C ASP A 285 -59.52 24.12 -37.96
N PRO A 286 -60.58 24.91 -37.67
CA PRO A 286 -61.87 24.35 -37.25
C PRO A 286 -62.59 23.53 -38.33
N LEU A 287 -62.26 23.76 -39.61
CA LEU A 287 -62.85 23.04 -40.74
C LEU A 287 -62.11 21.73 -41.03
N TYR A 288 -60.81 21.67 -40.73
CA TYR A 288 -60.01 20.45 -40.89
C TYR A 288 -60.16 19.47 -39.72
N SER A 289 -60.60 19.91 -38.54
CA SER A 289 -60.81 19.02 -37.38
C SER A 289 -62.09 18.16 -37.44
N VAL A 290 -62.94 18.32 -38.47
CA VAL A 290 -64.21 17.57 -38.63
C VAL A 290 -64.09 16.40 -39.63
N GLY A 291 -62.97 16.29 -40.34
CA GLY A 291 -62.72 15.19 -41.29
C GLY A 291 -61.72 14.16 -40.75
N GLY A 292 -62.20 13.21 -39.94
CA GLY A 292 -61.50 11.93 -39.69
C GLY A 292 -60.63 11.88 -38.44
N LYS A 293 -61.20 11.38 -37.34
CA LYS A 293 -60.45 10.64 -36.33
C LYS A 293 -60.37 9.17 -36.76
N VAL A 294 -59.16 8.69 -36.99
CA VAL A 294 -58.69 7.35 -36.59
C VAL A 294 -57.30 7.54 -36.02
#